data_AF-A0A4S8PLE6-F1
#
_entry.id   AF-A0A4S8PLE6-F1
#
_cell.length_a   1.000
_cell.length_b   1.000
_cell.length_c   1.000
_cell.angle_alpha   90.00
_cell.angle_beta   90.00
_cell.angle_gamma   90.00
#
_symmetry.space_group_name_H-M   'P 1'
#
loop_
_entity.id
_entity.type
_entity.pdbx_description
1 polymer ?
#
loop_
_entity_poly.entity_id
_entity_poly.type
_entity_poly.pdbx_seq_one_letter_code
_entity_poly.pdbx_strand_id
1 'polypeptide(L)' 'MRQKSGPQTSTAEKTIKDIRRATRKHHSTEDKIRIVLEGLRGEDSIAAICRREGIAESLY' A
#
# COMPACT_ATOMS: atom_id res chain seq x y z
N MET A 1 -39.95 8.40 -21.57
CA MET A 1 -38.48 8.42 -21.77
C MET A 1 -37.81 7.70 -20.61
N ARG A 2 -37.08 6.61 -20.88
CA ARG A 2 -36.45 5.78 -19.84
C ARG A 2 -35.10 6.40 -19.49
N GLN A 3 -34.99 6.97 -18.29
CA GLN A 3 -33.73 7.49 -17.77
C GLN A 3 -32.77 6.30 -17.60
N LYS A 4 -31.66 6.30 -18.37
CA LYS A 4 -30.55 5.39 -18.11
C LYS A 4 -29.79 5.92 -16.91
N SER A 5 -29.82 5.18 -15.80
CA SER A 5 -28.86 5.31 -14.72
C SER A 5 -27.46 5.07 -15.30
N GLY A 6 -26.73 6.15 -15.59
CA GLY A 6 -25.31 6.08 -15.98
C GLY A 6 -24.48 5.42 -14.88
N PRO A 7 -23.26 4.94 -15.18
CA PRO A 7 -22.48 4.09 -14.28
C PRO A 7 -22.00 4.87 -13.04
N GLN A 8 -22.85 4.89 -12.01
CA GLN A 8 -22.53 5.45 -10.69
C GLN A 8 -21.43 4.66 -9.94
N THR A 9 -21.03 3.51 -10.47
CA THR A 9 -19.94 2.67 -9.94
C THR A 9 -18.57 3.35 -10.11
N SER A 10 -18.34 4.06 -11.22
CA SER A 10 -17.02 4.63 -11.56
C SER A 10 -16.57 5.75 -10.61
N THR A 11 -17.50 6.57 -10.13
CA THR A 11 -17.20 7.66 -9.19
C THR A 11 -16.92 7.13 -7.79
N ALA A 12 -17.70 6.16 -7.31
CA ALA A 12 -17.47 5.53 -6.01
C ALA A 12 -16.14 4.77 -5.98
N GLU A 13 -15.84 3.99 -7.02
CA GLU A 13 -14.58 3.26 -7.16
C GLU A 13 -13.38 4.21 -7.21
N LYS A 14 -13.48 5.32 -7.95
CA LYS A 14 -12.44 6.34 -8.02
C LYS A 14 -12.19 6.97 -6.64
N THR A 15 -13.25 7.35 -5.93
CA THR A 15 -13.15 7.91 -4.58
C THR A 15 -12.47 6.93 -3.62
N ILE A 16 -12.84 5.64 -3.64
CA ILE A 16 -12.21 4.62 -2.80
C ILE A 16 -10.71 4.47 -3.15
N LYS A 17 -10.36 4.48 -4.43
CA LYS A 17 -8.96 4.40 -4.89
C LYS A 17 -8.15 5.61 -4.42
N ASP A 18 -8.72 6.80 -4.51
CA ASP A 18 -8.07 8.04 -4.08
C ASP A 18 -7.87 8.06 -2.56
N ILE A 19 -8.87 7.63 -1.78
CA ILE A 19 -8.75 7.47 -0.33
C ILE A 19 -7.61 6.50 -0.01
N ARG A 20 -7.61 5.29 -0.58
CA ARG A 20 -6.54 4.30 -0.35
C ARG A 20 -5.15 4.81 -0.73
N ARG A 21 -5.05 5.66 -1.74
CA ARG A 21 -3.78 6.28 -2.14
C ARG A 21 -3.34 7.33 -1.13
N ALA A 22 -4.26 8.19 -0.69
CA ALA A 22 -3.99 9.26 0.27
C ALA A 22 -3.69 8.73 1.68
N THR A 23 -4.29 7.61 2.07
CA THR A 23 -4.09 6.98 3.38
C THR A 23 -3.05 5.87 3.37
N ARG A 24 -2.29 5.70 2.27
CA ARG A 24 -1.22 4.70 2.20
C ARG A 24 -0.20 4.96 3.30
N LYS A 25 0.29 3.90 3.96
CA LYS A 25 1.37 4.00 4.94
C LYS A 25 2.60 4.64 4.29
N HIS A 26 3.04 5.76 4.86
CA HIS A 26 4.27 6.42 4.46
C HIS A 26 5.37 5.97 5.42
N HIS A 27 6.47 5.45 4.86
CA HIS A 27 7.67 5.15 5.64
C HIS A 27 8.57 6.37 5.64
N SER A 28 8.92 6.86 6.83
CA SER A 28 9.97 7.86 6.98
C SER A 28 11.32 7.31 6.50
N THR A 29 12.29 8.18 6.28
CA THR A 29 13.66 7.73 5.93
C THR A 29 14.23 6.85 7.04
N GLU A 30 13.95 7.17 8.30
CA GLU A 30 14.36 6.39 9.47
C GLU A 30 13.74 4.99 9.47
N ASP A 31 12.43 4.89 9.21
CA ASP A 31 11.75 3.59 9.09
C ASP A 31 12.36 2.72 7.99
N LYS A 32 12.64 3.33 6.82
CA LYS A 32 13.26 2.60 5.71
C LYS A 32 14.62 2.06 6.09
N ILE A 33 15.46 2.87 6.75
CA ILE A 33 16.79 2.43 7.22
C ILE A 33 16.64 1.27 8.20
N ARG A 34 15.75 1.38 9.20
CA ARG A 34 15.49 0.30 10.17
C ARG A 34 15.08 -1.00 9.49
N ILE A 35 14.15 -0.94 8.55
CA ILE A 35 13.62 -2.11 7.83
C ILE A 35 14.71 -2.80 7.01
N VAL A 36 15.53 -2.02 6.29
CA VAL A 36 16.65 -2.58 5.51
C VAL A 36 17.69 -3.24 6.42
N LEU A 37 18.04 -2.58 7.53
CA LEU A 37 18.99 -3.15 8.50
C LEU A 37 18.48 -4.45 9.11
N GLU A 38 17.18 -4.55 9.38
CA GLU A 38 16.56 -5.77 9.87
C GLU A 38 16.69 -6.94 8.87
N GLY A 39 16.40 -6.71 7.59
CA GLY A 39 16.58 -7.76 6.58
C GLY A 39 18.03 -8.13 6.33
N LEU A 40 18.99 -7.20 6.50
CA LEU A 40 20.42 -7.49 6.43
C LEU A 40 20.91 -8.37 7.60
N ARG A 41 20.25 -8.31 8.76
CA ARG A 41 20.56 -9.22 9.89
C ARG A 41 20.15 -10.66 9.58
N GLY A 42 19.15 -10.86 8.74
CA GLY A 42 18.73 -12.18 8.26
C GLY A 42 18.01 -13.05 9.29
N GLU A 43 17.50 -12.46 10.37
CA GLU A 43 16.72 -13.15 11.41
C GLU A 43 15.35 -13.60 10.87
N ASP A 44 14.69 -12.69 10.13
CA ASP A 44 13.44 -12.94 9.42
C ASP A 44 13.68 -12.92 7.91
N SER A 45 12.91 -13.72 7.15
CA SER A 45 12.91 -13.60 5.68
C SER A 45 12.42 -12.22 5.24
N ILE A 46 12.96 -11.68 4.14
CA ILE A 46 12.52 -10.39 3.56
C ILE A 46 10.99 -10.36 3.35
N ALA A 47 10.41 -11.48 2.91
CA ALA A 47 8.98 -11.63 2.72
C ALA A 47 8.18 -11.47 4.03
N ALA A 48 8.69 -11.99 5.15
CA ALA A 48 8.06 -11.82 6.47
C ALA A 48 8.11 -10.36 6.94
N ILE A 49 9.26 -9.69 6.77
CA ILE A 49 9.43 -8.28 7.09
C ILE A 49 8.49 -7.41 6.25
N CYS A 50 8.43 -7.65 4.93
CA CYS A 50 7.55 -6.93 4.01
C CYS A 50 6.08 -7.04 4.41
N ARG A 51 5.59 -8.24 4.76
CA ARG A 51 4.21 -8.45 5.23
C ARG A 51 3.92 -7.71 6.53
N ARG A 52 4.85 -7.73 7.50
CA ARG A 52 4.71 -7.03 8.78
C ARG A 52 4.69 -5.51 8.60
N GLU A 53 5.52 -5.00 7.71
CA GLU A 53 5.65 -3.55 7.50
C GLU A 53 4.63 -2.98 6.51
N GLY A 54 3.93 -3.83 5.75
CA GLY A 54 2.98 -3.42 4.71
C GLY A 54 3.65 -2.96 3.42
N ILE A 55 4.83 -3.50 3.11
CA ILE A 55 5.64 -3.19 1.93
C ILE A 55 5.41 -4.28 0.89
N ALA A 56 5.27 -3.89 -0.37
CA ALA A 56 5.29 -4.85 -1.47
C ALA A 56 6.73 -5.37 -1.63
N GLU A 57 6.92 -6.69 -1.71
CA GLU A 57 8.26 -7.29 -1.81
C GLU A 57 9.08 -6.76 -3.00
N SER A 58 8.42 -6.30 -4.08
CA SER A 58 9.08 -5.66 -5.23
C SER A 58 9.61 -4.24 -4.96
N LEU A 59 9.25 -3.63 -3.83
CA LEU A 59 9.67 -2.29 -3.38
C LEU A 59 10.64 -2.34 -2.20
N TYR A 60 10.93 -3.54 -1.69
CA TYR A 60 12.00 -3.76 -0.73
C TYR A 60 13.35 -3.62 -1.43
#